data_AF-A0A2P4S6U2-F1
#
_entry.id   AF-A0A2P4S6U2-F1
#
_cell.length_a   1.000
_cell.length_b   1.000
_cell.length_c   1.000
_cell.angle_alpha   90.00
_cell.angle_beta   90.00
_cell.angle_gamma   90.00
#
_symmetry.space_group_name_H-M   'P 1'
#
loop_
_entity.id
_entity.type
_entity.pdbx_description
1 polymer ?
#
loop_
_entity_poly.entity_id
_entity_poly.type
_entity_poly.pdbx_seq_one_letter_code
_entity_poly.pdbx_strand_id
1 'polypeptide(L)'
;YCDCFANGEFCNNCNCTNCYNNLDHENDRQKAIKACLDRNPEAFKPKIGKGKEGESDRRHSKGCNCKRSGCLKNYCECYEAKIMCSSICKCVGCKNFEESPERKTLMHLADAAEVRVQQQTAAKTKLSSQISDLLTRPAPALSSSGGKLPFTFVTKEVADATCECLLAQAEQAEKMGKSKAAAERMILEEFGRCLMRVINSAGKSKSDPCAMNC
;
A
#
# COMPACT_ATOMS: atom_id res chain seq x y z
N TYR A 1 6.32 -30.12 -7.31
CA TYR A 1 6.96 -29.35 -8.40
C TYR A 1 7.54 -28.07 -7.80
N CYS A 2 8.69 -27.60 -8.27
CA CYS A 2 9.45 -26.47 -7.69
C CYS A 2 9.82 -25.47 -8.80
N ASP A 3 9.39 -24.21 -8.66
CA ASP A 3 9.64 -23.17 -9.66
C ASP A 3 11.09 -22.68 -9.65
N CYS A 4 11.73 -22.57 -8.48
CA CYS A 4 13.17 -22.24 -8.39
C CYS A 4 14.01 -23.22 -9.20
N PHE A 5 13.77 -24.53 -9.01
CA PHE A 5 14.46 -25.58 -9.75
C PHE A 5 14.15 -25.52 -11.25
N ALA A 6 12.90 -25.29 -11.63
CA ALA A 6 12.51 -25.16 -13.03
C ALA A 6 13.20 -23.97 -13.73
N ASN A 7 13.50 -22.90 -12.99
CA ASN A 7 14.25 -21.74 -13.47
C ASN A 7 15.78 -21.92 -13.41
N GLY A 8 16.27 -23.08 -12.93
CA GLY A 8 17.70 -23.35 -12.79
C GLY A 8 18.35 -22.68 -11.59
N GLU A 9 17.57 -22.13 -10.66
CA GLU A 9 18.03 -21.41 -9.48
C GLU A 9 18.02 -22.31 -8.24
N PHE A 10 18.86 -22.00 -7.26
CA PHE A 10 18.75 -22.60 -5.93
C PHE A 10 17.53 -22.05 -5.20
N CYS A 11 16.93 -22.86 -4.33
CA CYS A 11 15.93 -22.35 -3.40
C CYS A 11 16.61 -21.42 -2.40
N ASN A 12 16.15 -20.17 -2.30
CA ASN A 12 16.65 -19.19 -1.36
C ASN A 12 15.48 -18.59 -0.57
N ASN A 13 15.58 -18.62 0.77
CA ASN A 13 14.52 -18.15 1.68
C ASN A 13 13.11 -18.69 1.34
N CYS A 14 13.04 -19.97 0.97
CA CYS A 14 11.81 -20.63 0.52
C CYS A 14 11.16 -21.43 1.65
N ASN A 15 9.84 -21.60 1.58
CA ASN A 15 9.06 -22.41 2.53
C ASN A 15 9.04 -23.91 2.17
N CYS A 16 10.10 -24.41 1.54
CA CYS A 16 10.17 -25.78 1.05
C CYS A 16 10.44 -26.76 2.20
N THR A 17 9.70 -27.86 2.27
CA THR A 17 10.00 -28.99 3.17
C THR A 17 10.89 -30.02 2.46
N ASN A 18 11.93 -30.53 3.13
CA ASN A 18 12.91 -31.49 2.56
C ASN A 18 13.52 -30.99 1.24
N CYS A 19 14.00 -29.75 1.22
CA CYS A 19 14.56 -29.13 0.02
C CYS A 19 15.93 -29.70 -0.33
N TYR A 20 16.07 -30.27 -1.53
CA TYR A 20 17.34 -30.75 -2.09
C TYR A 20 17.85 -29.84 -3.23
N ASN A 21 17.22 -28.69 -3.43
CA ASN A 21 17.67 -27.69 -4.40
C ASN A 21 18.53 -26.61 -3.72
N ASN A 22 19.66 -27.05 -3.16
CA ASN A 22 20.65 -26.24 -2.45
C ASN A 22 22.05 -26.86 -2.63
N LEU A 23 23.09 -26.16 -2.14
CA LEU A 23 24.48 -26.59 -2.28
C LEU A 23 24.81 -27.84 -1.46
N ASP A 24 24.14 -28.06 -0.33
CA ASP A 24 24.40 -29.21 0.54
C ASP A 24 24.02 -30.54 -0.13
N HIS A 25 23.06 -30.52 -1.05
CA HIS A 25 22.56 -31.69 -1.79
C HIS A 25 22.98 -31.69 -3.27
N GLU A 26 24.15 -31.15 -3.60
CA GLU A 26 24.59 -30.94 -4.99
C GLU A 26 24.59 -32.23 -5.83
N ASN A 27 25.03 -33.36 -5.27
CA ASN A 27 25.04 -34.64 -5.99
C ASN A 27 23.63 -35.08 -6.42
N ASP A 28 22.64 -34.95 -5.54
CA ASP A 28 21.26 -35.34 -5.86
C ASP A 28 20.57 -34.31 -6.75
N ARG A 29 20.90 -33.02 -6.57
CA ARG A 29 20.50 -31.96 -7.48
C ARG A 29 20.99 -32.20 -8.91
N GLN A 30 22.26 -32.56 -9.10
CA GLN A 30 22.83 -32.85 -10.42
C GLN A 30 22.18 -34.08 -11.08
N LYS A 31 21.92 -35.15 -10.31
CA LYS A 31 21.15 -36.30 -10.82
C LYS A 31 19.75 -35.88 -11.28
N ALA A 32 19.07 -35.03 -10.52
CA ALA A 32 17.74 -34.53 -10.88
C ALA A 32 17.77 -33.64 -12.14
N ILE A 33 18.79 -32.77 -12.27
CA ILE A 33 19.00 -31.94 -13.47
C ILE A 33 19.19 -32.83 -14.70
N LYS A 34 20.11 -33.79 -14.62
CA LYS A 34 20.37 -34.74 -15.72
C LYS A 34 19.11 -35.49 -16.13
N ALA A 35 18.39 -36.07 -15.16
CA ALA A 35 17.15 -36.80 -15.44
C ALA A 35 16.05 -35.91 -16.05
N CYS A 36 16.01 -34.61 -15.73
CA CYS A 36 15.12 -33.66 -16.38
C CYS A 36 15.52 -33.38 -17.84
N LEU A 37 16.81 -33.18 -18.11
CA LEU A 37 17.34 -32.93 -19.46
C LEU A 37 17.20 -34.16 -20.37
N ASP A 38 17.43 -35.36 -19.84
CA ASP A 38 17.26 -36.62 -20.58
C ASP A 38 15.81 -36.80 -21.08
N ARG A 39 14.82 -36.29 -20.32
CA ARG A 39 13.40 -36.30 -20.72
C ARG A 39 13.05 -35.17 -21.68
N ASN A 40 13.67 -34.00 -21.50
CA ASN A 40 13.46 -32.83 -22.34
C ASN A 40 14.74 -31.98 -22.35
N PRO A 41 15.49 -31.92 -23.47
CA PRO A 41 16.73 -31.14 -23.53
C PRO A 41 16.49 -29.64 -23.37
N GLU A 42 15.26 -29.17 -23.61
CA GLU A 42 14.85 -27.77 -23.46
C GLU A 42 14.28 -27.46 -22.07
N ALA A 43 14.38 -28.38 -21.09
CA ALA A 43 13.72 -28.27 -19.78
C ALA A 43 14.08 -26.99 -19.00
N PHE A 44 15.33 -26.54 -19.11
CA PHE A 44 15.85 -25.37 -18.42
C PHE A 44 16.05 -24.16 -19.35
N LYS A 45 15.57 -24.22 -20.60
CA LYS A 45 15.56 -23.05 -21.48
C LYS A 45 14.33 -22.16 -21.16
N PRO A 46 14.42 -20.84 -21.36
CA PRO A 46 13.29 -19.95 -21.13
C PRO A 46 12.04 -20.39 -21.92
N LYS A 47 10.91 -20.54 -21.21
CA LYS A 47 9.63 -20.96 -21.82
C LYS A 47 9.00 -19.92 -22.73
N ILE A 48 9.34 -18.64 -22.52
CA ILE A 48 8.88 -17.51 -23.33
C ILE A 48 10.03 -17.05 -24.21
N GLY A 49 9.85 -17.16 -25.53
CA GLY A 49 10.87 -16.74 -26.48
C GLY A 49 11.05 -15.22 -26.47
N LYS A 50 12.29 -14.76 -26.65
CA LYS A 50 12.55 -13.38 -27.09
C LYS A 50 12.07 -13.31 -28.54
N GLY A 51 11.13 -12.40 -28.85
CA GLY A 51 10.70 -12.16 -30.23
C GLY A 51 11.93 -11.89 -31.10
N LYS A 52 11.92 -12.36 -32.35
CA LYS A 52 12.98 -12.00 -33.31
C LYS A 52 12.94 -10.49 -33.52
N GLU A 53 14.09 -9.86 -33.78
CA GLU A 53 14.12 -8.45 -34.16
C GLU A 53 13.19 -8.23 -35.37
N GLY A 54 12.09 -7.49 -35.16
CA GLY A 54 11.04 -7.24 -36.16
C GLY A 54 9.70 -7.96 -35.94
N GLU A 55 9.63 -8.99 -35.08
CA GLU A 55 8.37 -9.62 -34.66
C GLU A 55 8.09 -9.27 -33.18
N SER A 56 7.10 -8.40 -32.98
CA SER A 56 6.71 -7.83 -31.68
C SER A 56 6.14 -8.84 -30.68
N ASP A 57 5.87 -10.08 -31.08
CA ASP A 57 5.11 -11.03 -30.28
C ASP A 57 6.01 -12.04 -29.55
N ARG A 58 6.21 -11.81 -28.24
CA ARG A 58 6.72 -12.84 -27.33
C ARG A 58 5.73 -14.01 -27.30
N ARG A 59 6.22 -15.24 -27.54
CA ARG A 59 5.36 -16.43 -27.60
C ARG A 59 5.84 -17.50 -26.63
N HIS A 60 4.89 -18.21 -26.03
CA HIS A 60 5.16 -19.42 -25.25
C HIS A 60 5.65 -20.50 -26.21
N SER A 61 6.80 -21.12 -25.96
CA SER A 61 7.43 -22.06 -26.91
C SER A 61 6.70 -23.40 -27.04
N LYS A 62 6.04 -23.85 -25.96
CA LYS A 62 5.29 -25.13 -25.92
C LYS A 62 3.78 -24.98 -26.03
N GLY A 63 3.26 -23.76 -25.91
CA GLY A 63 1.85 -23.49 -25.64
C GLY A 63 1.34 -24.00 -24.29
N CYS A 64 0.13 -23.59 -23.90
CA CYS A 64 -0.55 -24.05 -22.70
C CYS A 64 -1.59 -25.15 -23.00
N ASN A 65 -2.07 -25.85 -21.94
CA ASN A 65 -3.07 -26.94 -22.05
C ASN A 65 -4.30 -26.68 -21.17
N CYS A 66 -4.69 -25.42 -21.03
CA CYS A 66 -5.75 -25.00 -20.10
C CYS A 66 -7.11 -25.57 -20.49
N LYS A 67 -7.90 -26.04 -19.51
CA LYS A 67 -9.27 -26.54 -19.74
C LYS A 67 -10.37 -25.68 -19.10
N ARG A 68 -10.06 -24.98 -17.99
CA ARG A 68 -11.06 -24.32 -17.12
C ARG A 68 -10.80 -22.84 -16.86
N SER A 69 -9.58 -22.36 -17.09
CA SER A 69 -9.23 -20.97 -16.81
C SER A 69 -9.77 -19.98 -17.84
N GLY A 70 -10.24 -20.47 -19.00
CA GLY A 70 -10.47 -19.64 -20.19
C GLY A 70 -9.20 -18.91 -20.65
N CYS A 71 -8.02 -19.32 -20.16
CA CYS A 71 -6.76 -18.60 -20.31
C CYS A 71 -6.77 -17.15 -19.81
N LEU A 72 -7.72 -16.76 -18.93
CA LEU A 72 -7.80 -15.42 -18.35
C LEU A 72 -7.53 -15.42 -16.83
N LYS A 73 -6.74 -16.39 -16.37
CA LYS A 73 -6.31 -16.54 -14.98
C LYS A 73 -4.84 -16.96 -14.95
N ASN A 74 -4.15 -16.68 -13.85
CA ASN A 74 -2.72 -16.99 -13.69
C ASN A 74 -2.39 -18.50 -13.69
N TYR A 75 -3.39 -19.38 -13.70
CA TYR A 75 -3.16 -20.81 -13.99
C TYR A 75 -2.69 -21.07 -15.44
N CYS A 76 -2.87 -20.10 -16.34
CA CYS A 76 -2.39 -20.19 -17.71
C CYS A 76 -1.03 -19.50 -17.83
N GLU A 77 0.01 -20.26 -18.21
CA GLU A 77 1.38 -19.74 -18.40
C GLU A 77 1.41 -18.58 -19.41
N CYS A 78 0.56 -18.58 -20.46
CA CYS A 78 0.47 -17.45 -21.40
C CYS A 78 -0.05 -16.18 -20.72
N TYR A 79 -1.13 -16.30 -19.95
CA TYR A 79 -1.77 -15.17 -19.28
C TYR A 79 -0.92 -14.60 -18.15
N GLU A 80 -0.28 -15.48 -17.38
CA GLU A 80 0.68 -15.11 -16.35
C GLU A 80 1.80 -14.27 -16.95
N ALA A 81 2.40 -14.75 -18.05
CA ALA A 81 3.45 -14.07 -18.81
C ALA A 81 2.97 -12.85 -19.63
N LYS A 82 1.69 -12.47 -19.53
CA LYS A 82 1.09 -11.31 -20.22
C LYS A 82 1.21 -11.38 -21.75
N ILE A 83 1.15 -12.58 -22.31
CA ILE A 83 1.13 -12.82 -23.77
C ILE A 83 -0.15 -13.53 -24.18
N MET A 84 -0.48 -13.44 -25.48
CA MET A 84 -1.66 -14.13 -26.01
C MET A 84 -1.38 -15.63 -26.18
N CYS A 85 -2.45 -16.43 -26.12
CA CYS A 85 -2.35 -17.79 -26.58
C CYS A 85 -2.16 -17.80 -28.11
N SER A 86 -1.31 -18.69 -28.60
CA SER A 86 -1.05 -18.88 -30.03
C SER A 86 -1.56 -20.24 -30.50
N SER A 87 -1.43 -20.51 -31.80
CA SER A 87 -1.87 -21.75 -32.45
C SER A 87 -1.26 -23.03 -31.86
N ILE A 88 -0.12 -22.95 -31.16
CA ILE A 88 0.51 -24.12 -30.52
C ILE A 88 -0.13 -24.47 -29.16
N CYS A 89 -0.96 -23.59 -28.61
CA CYS A 89 -1.69 -23.87 -27.38
C CYS A 89 -2.81 -24.88 -27.64
N LYS A 90 -2.95 -25.88 -26.76
CA LYS A 90 -4.02 -26.89 -26.80
C LYS A 90 -5.11 -26.61 -25.77
N CYS A 91 -5.37 -25.34 -25.53
CA CYS A 91 -6.37 -24.88 -24.56
C CYS A 91 -7.80 -25.06 -25.09
N VAL A 92 -8.72 -25.41 -24.19
CA VAL A 92 -10.17 -25.53 -24.48
C VAL A 92 -10.89 -24.30 -23.96
N GLY A 93 -11.75 -23.70 -24.80
CA GLY A 93 -12.49 -22.48 -24.44
C GLY A 93 -11.58 -21.28 -24.18
N CYS A 94 -10.54 -21.10 -25.00
CA CYS A 94 -9.59 -20.01 -24.85
C CYS A 94 -10.27 -18.65 -25.05
N LYS A 95 -10.10 -17.75 -24.08
CA LYS A 95 -10.51 -16.35 -24.16
C LYS A 95 -9.31 -15.40 -24.15
N ASN A 96 -8.09 -15.92 -24.30
CA ASN A 96 -6.83 -15.16 -24.26
C ASN A 96 -6.26 -14.92 -25.66
N PHE A 97 -6.96 -14.09 -26.41
CA PHE A 97 -6.61 -13.65 -27.76
C PHE A 97 -6.95 -12.17 -27.93
N GLU A 98 -6.44 -11.53 -28.98
CA GLU A 98 -6.46 -10.07 -29.20
C GLU A 98 -7.88 -9.48 -29.17
N GLU A 99 -8.83 -10.11 -29.87
CA GLU A 99 -10.21 -9.61 -30.02
C GLU A 99 -11.17 -10.06 -28.90
N SER A 100 -10.68 -10.76 -27.89
CA SER A 100 -11.52 -11.33 -26.82
C SER A 100 -12.24 -10.22 -26.03
N PRO A 101 -13.59 -10.17 -26.03
CA PRO A 101 -14.35 -9.20 -25.25
C PRO A 101 -14.04 -9.31 -23.76
N GLU A 102 -14.00 -10.54 -23.22
CA GLU A 102 -13.75 -10.77 -21.80
C GLU A 102 -12.34 -10.31 -21.38
N ARG A 103 -11.35 -10.48 -22.26
CA ARG A 103 -9.99 -9.98 -22.01
C ARG A 103 -9.96 -8.45 -21.97
N LYS A 104 -10.59 -7.80 -22.95
CA LYS A 104 -10.67 -6.33 -23.02
C LYS A 104 -11.37 -5.75 -21.78
N THR A 105 -12.46 -6.38 -21.33
CA THR A 105 -13.13 -5.98 -20.09
C THR A 105 -12.20 -6.07 -18.89
N LEU A 106 -11.44 -7.17 -18.74
CA LEU A 106 -10.48 -7.32 -17.63
C LEU A 106 -9.37 -6.27 -17.67
N MET A 107 -8.87 -5.93 -18.86
CA MET A 107 -7.85 -4.90 -19.03
C MET A 107 -8.38 -3.52 -18.63
N HIS A 108 -9.55 -3.11 -19.12
CA HIS A 108 -10.16 -1.83 -18.74
C HIS A 108 -10.45 -1.73 -17.23
N LEU A 109 -10.85 -2.84 -16.58
CA LEU A 109 -11.06 -2.87 -15.14
C LEU A 109 -9.75 -2.67 -14.37
N ALA A 110 -8.64 -3.24 -14.85
CA ALA A 110 -7.32 -3.04 -14.28
C ALA A 110 -6.86 -1.58 -14.40
N ASP A 111 -7.00 -0.98 -15.59
CA ASP A 111 -6.64 0.42 -15.83
C ASP A 111 -7.47 1.36 -14.93
N ALA A 112 -8.78 1.12 -14.83
CA ALA A 112 -9.65 1.90 -13.96
C ALA A 112 -9.28 1.75 -12.47
N ALA A 113 -8.82 0.58 -12.04
CA ALA A 113 -8.35 0.36 -10.68
C ALA A 113 -7.03 1.11 -10.42
N GLU A 114 -6.10 1.07 -11.37
CA GLU A 114 -4.82 1.79 -11.27
C GLU A 114 -5.03 3.30 -11.17
N VAL A 115 -5.90 3.87 -12.01
CA VAL A 115 -6.24 5.30 -11.95
C VAL A 115 -6.81 5.67 -10.57
N ARG A 116 -7.70 4.85 -10.00
CA ARG A 116 -8.23 5.10 -8.65
C ARG A 116 -7.15 5.06 -7.57
N VAL A 117 -6.21 4.12 -7.65
CA VAL A 117 -5.09 4.02 -6.70
C VAL A 117 -4.17 5.24 -6.81
N GLN A 118 -3.88 5.70 -8.03
CA GLN A 118 -3.08 6.90 -8.26
C GLN A 118 -3.78 8.15 -7.70
N GLN A 119 -5.08 8.32 -7.92
CA GLN A 119 -5.86 9.43 -7.36
C GLN A 119 -5.86 9.43 -5.82
N GLN A 120 -6.06 8.26 -5.20
CA GLN A 120 -6.00 8.11 -3.75
C GLN A 120 -4.61 8.42 -3.18
N THR A 121 -3.56 7.96 -3.86
CA THR A 121 -2.17 8.22 -3.46
C THR A 121 -1.85 9.71 -3.57
N ALA A 122 -2.22 10.37 -4.67
CA ALA A 122 -2.02 11.80 -4.86
C ALA A 122 -2.77 12.63 -3.80
N ALA A 123 -4.01 12.25 -3.47
CA ALA A 123 -4.78 12.90 -2.40
C ALA A 123 -4.11 12.71 -1.02
N LYS A 124 -3.63 11.50 -0.72
CA LYS A 124 -2.91 11.20 0.53
C LYS A 124 -1.60 11.99 0.65
N THR A 125 -0.82 12.06 -0.41
CA THR A 125 0.44 12.84 -0.44
C THR A 125 0.16 14.34 -0.26
N LYS A 126 -0.86 14.89 -0.95
CA LYS A 126 -1.25 16.29 -0.81
C LYS A 126 -1.76 16.63 0.59
N LEU A 127 -2.51 15.72 1.22
CA LEU A 127 -2.94 15.88 2.60
C LEU A 127 -1.75 15.82 3.56
N SER A 128 -0.83 14.87 3.36
CA SER A 128 0.38 14.73 4.18
C SER A 128 1.27 15.97 4.10
N SER A 129 1.46 16.54 2.91
CA SER A 129 2.28 17.75 2.74
C SER A 129 1.62 18.97 3.40
N GLN A 130 0.30 19.11 3.30
CA GLN A 130 -0.43 20.19 3.99
C GLN A 130 -0.33 20.08 5.51
N ILE A 131 -0.35 18.87 6.08
CA ILE A 131 -0.15 18.65 7.52
C ILE A 131 1.29 19.00 7.92
N SER A 132 2.29 18.57 7.15
CA SER A 132 3.70 18.93 7.41
C SER A 132 3.95 20.44 7.33
N ASP A 133 3.33 21.13 6.37
CA ASP A 133 3.45 22.59 6.22
C ASP A 133 2.81 23.34 7.40
N LEU A 134 1.69 22.85 7.95
CA LEU A 134 1.06 23.42 9.14
C LEU A 134 1.95 23.30 10.40
N LEU A 135 2.77 22.26 10.49
CA LEU A 135 3.66 22.03 11.64
C LEU A 135 5.00 22.79 11.54
N THR A 136 5.34 23.31 10.36
CA THR A 136 6.67 23.90 10.08
C THR A 136 6.62 25.41 9.78
N ARG A 137 5.43 26.00 9.64
CA ARG A 137 5.28 27.43 9.32
C ARG A 137 5.59 28.31 10.55
N PRO A 138 6.51 29.29 10.47
CA PRO A 138 6.63 30.34 11.48
C PRO A 138 5.35 31.17 11.50
N ALA A 139 4.91 31.59 12.70
CA ALA A 139 3.69 32.40 12.86
C ALA A 139 3.66 33.57 11.86
N PRO A 140 2.59 33.75 11.06
CA PRO A 140 2.52 34.88 10.15
C PRO A 140 2.42 36.17 10.95
N ALA A 141 3.28 37.13 10.65
CA ALA A 141 3.14 38.50 11.12
C ALA A 141 1.77 39.05 10.67
N LEU A 142 1.01 39.57 11.64
CA LEU A 142 -0.32 40.13 11.47
C LEU A 142 -0.27 41.31 10.47
N SER A 143 -0.80 41.14 9.26
CA SER A 143 -1.32 42.27 8.50
C SER A 143 -2.80 42.46 8.83
N SER A 144 -3.13 43.71 9.13
CA SER A 144 -4.46 44.16 9.53
C SER A 144 -5.48 43.94 8.42
N SER A 145 -6.69 43.51 8.81
CA SER A 145 -7.88 43.28 7.97
C SER A 145 -8.05 41.86 7.40
N GLY A 146 -8.89 41.06 8.08
CA GLY A 146 -9.39 39.77 7.59
C GLY A 146 -9.71 38.81 8.73
N GLY A 147 -10.98 38.42 8.90
CA GLY A 147 -11.46 37.62 10.03
C GLY A 147 -10.64 36.35 10.30
N LYS A 148 -10.16 36.20 11.53
CA LYS A 148 -9.31 35.07 11.96
C LYS A 148 -10.03 33.74 11.79
N LEU A 149 -9.48 32.85 10.96
CA LEU A 149 -9.98 31.49 10.75
C LEU A 149 -9.72 30.61 11.99
N PRO A 150 -10.54 29.56 12.24
CA PRO A 150 -10.52 28.74 13.47
C PRO A 150 -9.16 28.08 13.78
N PHE A 151 -8.33 27.86 12.76
CA PHE A 151 -7.04 27.17 12.85
C PHE A 151 -5.92 27.96 13.57
N THR A 152 -6.16 29.19 13.99
CA THR A 152 -5.12 30.03 14.62
C THR A 152 -5.05 29.94 16.15
N PHE A 153 -5.99 29.24 16.80
CA PHE A 153 -6.07 29.18 18.27
C PHE A 153 -5.49 27.90 18.89
N VAL A 154 -5.35 26.83 18.10
CA VAL A 154 -4.72 25.57 18.53
C VAL A 154 -3.31 25.54 17.96
N THR A 155 -2.42 26.32 18.58
CA THR A 155 -0.99 26.27 18.27
C THR A 155 -0.36 25.04 18.90
N LYS A 156 0.84 24.67 18.46
CA LYS A 156 1.64 23.61 19.10
C LYS A 156 1.78 23.85 20.61
N GLU A 157 2.03 25.09 21.01
CA GLU A 157 2.14 25.48 22.43
C GLU A 157 0.85 25.23 23.21
N VAL A 158 -0.32 25.51 22.62
CA VAL A 158 -1.62 25.23 23.25
C VAL A 158 -1.89 23.73 23.36
N ALA A 159 -1.50 22.96 22.34
CA ALA A 159 -1.60 21.50 22.38
C ALA A 159 -0.67 20.89 23.43
N ASP A 160 0.59 21.33 23.48
CA ASP A 160 1.60 20.88 24.44
C ASP A 160 1.16 21.20 25.88
N ALA A 161 0.69 22.44 26.14
CA ALA A 161 0.15 22.82 27.44
C ALA A 161 -1.11 22.01 27.83
N THR A 162 -1.95 21.66 26.86
CA THR A 162 -3.12 20.80 27.11
C THR A 162 -2.67 19.39 27.49
N CYS A 163 -1.71 18.81 26.77
CA CYS A 163 -1.13 17.51 27.09
C CYS A 163 -0.49 17.47 28.48
N GLU A 164 0.26 18.51 28.86
CA GLU A 164 0.85 18.63 30.19
C GLU A 164 -0.23 18.62 31.29
N CYS A 165 -1.35 19.32 31.10
CA CYS A 165 -2.46 19.31 32.04
C CYS A 165 -3.06 17.90 32.21
N LEU A 166 -3.24 17.16 31.10
CA LEU A 166 -3.80 15.80 31.14
C LEU A 166 -2.86 14.81 31.83
N LEU A 167 -1.56 14.91 31.55
CA LEU A 167 -0.55 14.06 32.18
C LEU A 167 -0.44 14.35 33.69
N ALA A 168 -0.47 15.61 34.10
CA ALA A 168 -0.50 15.99 35.51
C ALA A 168 -1.76 15.44 36.22
N GLN A 169 -2.92 15.48 35.57
CA GLN A 169 -4.15 14.93 36.12
C GLN A 169 -4.11 13.39 36.26
N ALA A 170 -3.50 12.71 35.29
CA ALA A 170 -3.29 11.27 35.34
C ALA A 170 -2.38 10.88 36.52
N GLU A 171 -1.25 11.57 36.68
CA GLU A 171 -0.31 11.35 37.78
C GLU A 171 -0.97 11.64 39.15
N GLN A 172 -1.82 12.66 39.23
CA GLN A 172 -2.58 12.95 40.45
C GLN A 172 -3.59 11.84 40.78
N ALA A 173 -4.28 11.29 39.78
CA ALA A 173 -5.20 10.19 39.97
C ALA A 173 -4.50 8.92 40.49
N GLU A 174 -3.29 8.65 39.99
CA GLU A 174 -2.43 7.56 40.48
C GLU A 174 -1.98 7.78 41.92
N LYS A 175 -1.49 8.98 42.26
CA LYS A 175 -1.10 9.35 43.63
C LYS A 175 -2.26 9.24 44.63
N MET A 176 -3.48 9.51 44.17
CA MET A 176 -4.70 9.36 44.96
C MET A 176 -5.24 7.93 45.02
N GLY A 177 -4.55 6.95 44.40
CA GLY A 177 -4.96 5.55 44.36
C GLY A 177 -6.31 5.32 43.68
N LYS A 178 -6.67 6.15 42.69
CA LYS A 178 -7.97 6.05 42.01
C LYS A 178 -8.04 4.78 41.15
N SER A 179 -9.23 4.21 41.03
CA SER A 179 -9.49 3.14 40.06
C SER A 179 -9.29 3.67 38.64
N LYS A 180 -8.97 2.76 37.69
CA LYS A 180 -8.78 3.11 36.28
C LYS A 180 -9.94 3.92 35.69
N ALA A 181 -11.18 3.50 35.94
CA ALA A 181 -12.38 4.21 35.47
C ALA A 181 -12.55 5.61 36.09
N ALA A 182 -12.10 5.80 37.34
CA ALA A 182 -12.12 7.11 37.98
C ALA A 182 -10.99 8.02 37.46
N ALA A 183 -9.80 7.48 37.19
CA ALA A 183 -8.70 8.21 36.57
C ALA A 183 -9.06 8.67 35.15
N GLU A 184 -9.64 7.78 34.32
CA GLU A 184 -10.13 8.12 32.98
C GLU A 184 -11.16 9.27 33.02
N ARG A 185 -12.10 9.23 33.97
CA ARG A 185 -13.07 10.31 34.15
C ARG A 185 -12.41 11.64 34.49
N MET A 186 -11.45 11.64 35.41
CA MET A 186 -10.70 12.85 35.80
C MET A 186 -9.94 13.46 34.61
N ILE A 187 -9.29 12.63 33.79
CA ILE A 187 -8.56 13.09 32.61
C ILE A 187 -9.52 13.70 31.57
N LEU A 188 -10.68 13.07 31.33
CA LEU A 188 -11.69 13.60 30.42
C LEU A 188 -12.30 14.93 30.90
N GLU A 189 -12.52 15.08 32.21
CA GLU A 189 -12.97 16.33 32.80
C GLU A 189 -11.94 17.45 32.60
N GLU A 190 -10.66 17.19 32.83
CA GLU A 190 -9.60 18.17 32.58
C GLU A 190 -9.43 18.50 31.10
N PHE A 191 -9.59 17.52 30.20
CA PHE A 191 -9.62 17.79 28.76
C PHE A 191 -10.75 18.75 28.41
N GLY A 192 -11.95 18.52 28.98
CA GLY A 192 -13.09 19.42 28.83
C GLY A 192 -12.80 20.84 29.34
N ARG A 193 -12.14 20.97 30.49
CA ARG A 193 -11.72 22.29 31.03
C ARG A 193 -10.74 23.00 30.10
N CYS A 194 -9.72 22.30 29.60
CA CYS A 194 -8.76 22.87 28.65
C CYS A 194 -9.45 23.33 27.36
N LEU A 195 -10.34 22.50 26.79
CA LEU A 195 -11.12 22.89 25.61
C LEU A 195 -11.97 24.14 25.86
N MET A 196 -12.66 24.24 26.99
CA MET A 196 -13.45 25.43 27.33
C MET A 196 -12.57 26.67 27.51
N ARG A 197 -11.35 26.54 28.06
CA ARG A 197 -10.39 27.65 28.15
C ARG A 197 -9.93 28.11 26.77
N VAL A 198 -9.67 27.18 25.85
CA VAL A 198 -9.29 27.49 24.46
C VAL A 198 -10.44 28.19 23.74
N ILE A 199 -11.67 27.67 23.86
CA ILE A 199 -12.88 28.26 23.26
C ILE A 199 -13.15 29.67 23.82
N ASN A 200 -13.08 29.85 25.14
CA ASN A 200 -13.32 31.16 25.77
C ASN A 200 -12.24 32.18 25.40
N SER A 201 -10.99 31.74 25.28
CA SER A 201 -9.89 32.59 24.81
C SER A 201 -10.05 32.99 23.34
N ALA A 202 -10.59 32.08 22.51
CA ALA A 202 -10.96 32.39 21.14
C ALA A 202 -12.13 33.39 21.05
N GLY A 203 -13.12 33.28 21.94
CA GLY A 203 -14.31 34.15 21.99
C GLY A 203 -14.03 35.59 22.46
N LYS A 204 -13.12 35.79 23.43
CA LYS A 204 -12.75 37.13 23.95
C LYS A 204 -12.09 38.04 22.91
N SER A 205 -11.53 37.47 21.84
CA SER A 205 -10.93 38.25 20.75
C SER A 205 -11.95 39.02 19.87
N LYS A 206 -13.27 38.89 20.15
CA LYS A 206 -14.35 39.51 19.37
C LYS A 206 -15.13 40.62 20.11
N SER A 207 -14.81 40.94 21.36
CA SER A 207 -15.58 41.91 22.16
C SER A 207 -14.68 43.00 22.75
N ASP A 208 -14.34 44.01 21.95
CA ASP A 208 -14.01 45.35 22.42
C ASP A 208 -14.56 46.39 21.43
N PRO A 209 -15.78 46.93 21.65
CA PRO A 209 -16.21 48.18 21.04
C PRO A 209 -15.70 49.34 21.91
N CYS A 210 -14.99 50.26 21.25
CA CYS A 210 -14.61 51.59 21.71
C CYS A 210 -15.59 52.19 22.73
N ALA A 211 -15.12 52.43 23.97
CA ALA A 211 -15.77 53.35 24.89
C ALA A 211 -15.19 54.76 24.63
N MET A 212 -15.79 55.47 23.68
CA MET A 212 -15.80 56.94 23.72
C MET A 212 -16.81 57.36 24.79
N ASN A 213 -16.37 58.16 25.75
CA ASN A 213 -17.25 59.09 26.45
C ASN A 213 -16.60 60.46 26.43
N CYS A 214 -17.45 61.45 26.14
CA CYS A 214 -17.19 62.88 25.98
C CYS A 214 -16.47 63.54 27.16
#